data_AF-A0A564ZGQ7-F1
#
_entry.id   AF-A0A564ZGQ7-F1
#
_cell.length_a   1.000
_cell.length_b   1.000
_cell.length_c   1.000
_cell.angle_alpha   90.00
_cell.angle_beta   90.00
_cell.angle_gamma   90.00
#
_symmetry.space_group_name_H-M   'P 1'
#
loop_
_entity.id
_entity.type
_entity.pdbx_description
1 polymer ?
#
loop_
_entity_poly.entity_id
_entity_poly.type
_entity_poly.pdbx_seq_one_letter_code
_entity_poly.pdbx_strand_id
1 'polypeptide(L)'
;MQSDVRHKRFDAFWKRIELKVHRHPAIRNNRFCTWFSRGEANTAQVVHFLEQFAVFSRHFVPIQAKRVARSTNLASEKLARHILVNECGVRLGSDKSPENQTFRTEWAHIEWLRETCAPLKLDPERLGNWRTATPPTRRFLIDLEKVYGSLDWRIATGASYGIETWAAWGIGKGEEAESTNFWKQLIIGLKGYNTQQRLSVGLEPVPLGFFEHHFELETGHGENVYGELLETFSHPKFDEEKFVEGGRRALDALYVFWEGLNSVRKALA
;
A
#
# COMPACT_ATOMS: atom_id res chain seq x y z
N MET A 1 9.14 -20.92 -33.28
CA MET A 1 10.29 -19.98 -33.31
C MET A 1 9.93 -18.62 -32.69
N GLN A 2 8.85 -17.95 -33.12
CA GLN A 2 8.41 -16.68 -32.49
C GLN A 2 7.99 -16.80 -31.02
N SER A 3 7.41 -17.95 -30.61
CA SER A 3 7.04 -18.22 -29.20
C SER A 3 8.26 -18.37 -28.29
N ASP A 4 9.31 -19.07 -28.74
CA ASP A 4 10.55 -19.26 -27.98
C ASP A 4 11.32 -17.95 -27.76
N VAL A 5 11.36 -17.07 -28.79
CA VAL A 5 11.96 -15.74 -28.67
C VAL A 5 11.17 -14.86 -27.69
N ARG A 6 9.84 -14.93 -27.70
CA ARG A 6 8.99 -14.17 -26.77
C ARG A 6 9.18 -14.64 -25.33
N HIS A 7 9.24 -15.95 -25.08
CA HIS A 7 9.51 -16.50 -23.75
C HIS A 7 10.89 -16.05 -23.24
N LYS A 8 11.94 -16.19 -24.05
CA LYS A 8 13.30 -15.75 -23.67
C LYS A 8 13.36 -14.25 -23.33
N ARG A 9 12.63 -13.41 -24.07
CA ARG A 9 12.54 -11.97 -23.78
C ARG A 9 11.81 -11.70 -22.47
N PHE A 10 10.70 -12.40 -22.22
CA PHE A 10 9.98 -12.28 -20.96
C PHE A 10 10.82 -12.75 -19.78
N ASP A 11 11.55 -13.86 -19.89
CA ASP A 11 12.45 -14.36 -18.84
C ASP A 11 13.55 -13.35 -18.50
N ALA A 12 14.12 -12.70 -19.52
CA ALA A 12 15.10 -11.63 -19.32
C ALA A 12 14.47 -10.43 -18.61
N PHE A 13 13.26 -10.02 -19.01
CA PHE A 13 12.52 -8.95 -18.37
C PHE A 13 12.14 -9.28 -16.92
N TRP A 14 11.69 -10.51 -16.65
CA TRP A 14 11.35 -10.98 -15.30
C TRP A 14 12.55 -10.89 -14.36
N LYS A 15 13.73 -11.32 -14.79
CA LYS A 15 14.98 -11.17 -14.01
C LYS A 15 15.27 -9.71 -13.64
N ARG A 16 14.95 -8.77 -14.54
CA ARG A 16 15.09 -7.33 -14.25
C ARG A 16 14.08 -6.88 -13.20
N ILE A 17 12.84 -7.33 -13.28
CA ILE A 17 11.80 -7.06 -12.29
C ILE A 17 12.19 -7.60 -10.91
N GLU A 18 12.65 -8.85 -10.84
CA GLU A 18 13.13 -9.44 -9.59
C GLU A 18 14.26 -8.60 -8.98
N LEU A 19 15.21 -8.16 -9.79
CA LEU A 19 16.37 -7.40 -9.33
C LEU A 19 16.02 -5.96 -8.91
N LYS A 20 15.19 -5.27 -9.68
CA LYS A 20 14.96 -3.82 -9.55
C LYS A 20 13.71 -3.46 -8.76
N VAL A 21 12.73 -4.36 -8.70
CA VAL A 21 11.45 -4.16 -8.01
C VAL A 21 11.36 -5.08 -6.79
N HIS A 22 11.41 -6.40 -6.96
CA HIS A 22 11.12 -7.35 -5.87
C HIS A 22 12.16 -7.37 -4.75
N ARG A 23 13.40 -6.96 -5.03
CA ARG A 23 14.48 -6.83 -4.04
C ARG A 23 14.51 -5.47 -3.35
N HIS A 24 13.56 -4.59 -3.65
CA HIS A 24 13.54 -3.25 -3.08
C HIS A 24 13.44 -3.28 -1.54
N PRO A 25 14.17 -2.43 -0.81
CA PRO A 25 14.14 -2.41 0.66
C PRO A 25 12.75 -2.17 1.26
N ALA A 26 11.90 -1.37 0.60
CA ALA A 26 10.50 -1.19 1.02
C ALA A 26 9.70 -2.51 1.10
N ILE A 27 10.09 -3.51 0.32
CA ILE A 27 9.49 -4.85 0.29
C ILE A 27 10.20 -5.77 1.28
N ARG A 28 11.52 -5.92 1.16
CA ARG A 28 12.26 -6.99 1.86
C ARG A 28 12.86 -6.60 3.21
N ASN A 29 13.03 -5.30 3.48
CA ASN A 29 13.76 -4.82 4.65
C ASN A 29 13.14 -3.53 5.20
N ASN A 30 11.83 -3.56 5.44
CA ASN A 30 11.14 -2.44 6.06
C ASN A 30 11.43 -2.40 7.56
N ARG A 31 12.45 -1.61 7.93
CA ARG A 31 12.95 -1.49 9.30
C ARG A 31 11.89 -1.00 10.30
N PHE A 32 10.95 -0.17 9.85
CA PHE A 32 9.85 0.28 10.70
C PHE A 32 8.95 -0.90 11.04
N CYS A 33 8.42 -1.60 10.03
CA CYS A 33 7.48 -2.70 10.23
C CYS A 33 8.10 -3.88 11.00
N THR A 34 9.36 -4.24 10.70
CA THR A 34 10.09 -5.29 11.44
C THR A 34 10.32 -4.94 12.92
N TRP A 35 10.54 -3.66 13.24
CA TRP A 35 10.61 -3.23 14.63
C TRP A 35 9.23 -3.20 15.27
N PHE A 36 8.23 -2.66 14.56
CA PHE A 36 6.88 -2.47 15.06
C PHE A 36 6.22 -3.81 15.41
N SER A 37 6.47 -4.86 14.62
CA SER A 37 5.97 -6.21 14.87
C SER A 37 6.52 -6.88 16.13
N ARG A 38 7.45 -6.25 16.86
CA ARG A 38 7.85 -6.72 18.20
C ARG A 38 6.77 -6.45 19.24
N GLY A 39 5.83 -5.54 18.96
CA GLY A 39 4.69 -5.27 19.84
C GLY A 39 5.01 -4.36 21.03
N GLU A 40 6.19 -3.74 21.04
CA GLU A 40 6.73 -2.95 22.16
C GLU A 40 6.61 -1.44 21.95
N ALA A 41 5.87 -1.00 20.92
CA ALA A 41 5.73 0.43 20.62
C ALA A 41 5.00 1.16 21.77
N ASN A 42 5.50 2.32 22.17
CA ASN A 42 4.83 3.17 23.14
C ASN A 42 3.68 3.97 22.48
N THR A 43 2.83 4.60 23.31
CA THR A 43 1.67 5.37 22.80
C THR A 43 2.07 6.49 21.85
N ALA A 44 3.16 7.22 22.11
CA ALA A 44 3.60 8.32 21.24
C ALA A 44 4.02 7.82 19.85
N GLN A 45 4.70 6.67 19.79
CA GLN A 45 5.10 6.03 18.53
C GLN A 45 3.88 5.53 17.74
N VAL A 46 2.89 4.92 18.41
CA VAL A 46 1.64 4.48 17.76
C VAL A 46 0.81 5.65 17.25
N VAL A 47 0.66 6.71 18.05
CA VAL A 47 -0.02 7.95 17.64
C VAL A 47 0.65 8.53 16.41
N HIS A 48 1.98 8.69 16.43
CA HIS A 48 2.72 9.21 15.29
C HIS A 48 2.50 8.37 14.02
N PHE A 49 2.60 7.04 14.15
CA PHE A 49 2.34 6.13 13.04
C PHE A 49 0.94 6.32 12.45
N LEU A 50 -0.10 6.28 13.28
CA LEU A 50 -1.48 6.37 12.83
C LEU A 50 -1.80 7.75 12.23
N GLU A 51 -1.27 8.84 12.78
CA GLU A 51 -1.44 10.17 12.20
C GLU A 51 -0.87 10.25 10.78
N GLN A 52 0.35 9.75 10.58
CA GLN A 52 1.00 9.78 9.27
C GLN A 52 0.38 8.79 8.28
N PHE A 53 -0.06 7.63 8.75
CA PHE A 53 -0.75 6.65 7.93
C PHE A 53 -2.12 7.16 7.48
N ALA A 54 -2.84 7.89 8.34
CA ALA A 54 -4.09 8.56 7.97
C ALA A 54 -3.87 9.62 6.88
N VAL A 55 -2.78 10.39 6.93
CA VAL A 55 -2.41 11.31 5.84
C VAL A 55 -2.22 10.54 4.54
N PHE A 56 -1.49 9.43 4.57
CA PHE A 56 -1.33 8.57 3.39
C PHE A 56 -2.69 8.12 2.85
N SER A 57 -3.50 7.44 3.66
CA SER A 57 -4.81 6.90 3.24
C SER A 57 -5.70 7.99 2.61
N ARG A 58 -5.85 9.13 3.28
CA ARG A 58 -6.71 10.22 2.77
C ARG A 58 -6.19 10.83 1.47
N HIS A 59 -4.87 10.97 1.32
CA HIS A 59 -4.26 11.56 0.13
C HIS A 59 -4.00 10.56 -1.00
N PHE A 60 -4.18 9.26 -0.76
CA PHE A 60 -4.20 8.28 -1.84
C PHE A 60 -5.41 8.47 -2.77
N VAL A 61 -6.57 8.86 -2.24
CA VAL A 61 -7.80 9.13 -3.02
C VAL A 61 -7.56 10.11 -4.21
N PRO A 62 -7.04 11.33 -4.01
CA PRO A 62 -6.77 12.24 -5.14
C PRO A 62 -5.66 11.73 -6.09
N ILE A 63 -4.70 10.95 -5.59
CA ILE A 63 -3.68 10.31 -6.42
C ILE A 63 -4.31 9.23 -7.31
N GLN A 64 -5.21 8.42 -6.75
CA GLN A 64 -5.98 7.41 -7.45
C GLN A 64 -6.91 8.04 -8.50
N ALA A 65 -7.56 9.16 -8.17
CA ALA A 65 -8.38 9.91 -9.13
C ALA A 65 -7.56 10.40 -10.33
N LYS A 66 -6.31 10.86 -10.12
CA LYS A 66 -5.39 11.19 -11.21
C LYS A 66 -5.07 9.96 -12.06
N ARG A 67 -4.90 8.78 -11.47
CA ARG A 67 -4.70 7.53 -12.22
C ARG A 67 -5.91 7.16 -13.09
N VAL A 68 -7.13 7.34 -12.57
CA VAL A 68 -8.37 7.17 -13.37
C VAL A 68 -8.35 8.12 -14.57
N ALA A 69 -8.21 9.42 -14.32
CA ALA A 69 -8.27 10.46 -15.37
C ALA A 69 -7.14 10.36 -16.41
N ARG A 70 -6.03 9.68 -16.08
CA ARG A 70 -4.84 9.55 -16.93
C ARG A 70 -4.65 8.15 -17.50
N SER A 71 -5.57 7.23 -17.24
CA SER A 71 -5.56 5.90 -17.84
C SER A 71 -5.65 5.99 -19.37
N THR A 72 -4.84 5.22 -20.07
CA THR A 72 -4.78 5.24 -21.55
C THR A 72 -5.46 4.04 -22.19
N ASN A 73 -6.10 3.18 -21.40
CA ASN A 73 -6.93 2.08 -21.88
C ASN A 73 -8.08 1.81 -20.90
N LEU A 74 -9.19 1.27 -21.42
CA LEU A 74 -10.44 1.07 -20.68
C LEU A 74 -10.31 0.09 -19.51
N ALA A 75 -9.49 -0.96 -19.64
CA ALA A 75 -9.32 -1.96 -18.59
C ALA A 75 -8.61 -1.36 -17.37
N SER A 76 -7.48 -0.65 -17.60
CA SER A 76 -6.76 0.08 -16.56
C SER A 76 -7.61 1.17 -15.92
N GLU A 77 -8.40 1.89 -16.71
CA GLU A 77 -9.31 2.91 -16.18
C GLU A 77 -10.37 2.28 -15.27
N LYS A 78 -10.97 1.16 -15.68
CA LYS A 78 -11.98 0.44 -14.90
C LYS A 78 -11.39 -0.04 -13.57
N LEU A 79 -10.24 -0.70 -13.58
CA LEU A 79 -9.56 -1.14 -12.35
C LEU A 79 -9.21 0.04 -11.44
N ALA A 80 -8.68 1.12 -12.02
CA ALA A 80 -8.37 2.32 -11.24
C ALA A 80 -9.64 2.94 -10.62
N ARG A 81 -10.77 2.89 -11.32
CA ARG A 81 -12.05 3.37 -10.79
C ARG A 81 -12.56 2.49 -9.66
N HIS A 82 -12.40 1.17 -9.77
CA HIS A 82 -12.79 0.22 -8.73
C HIS A 82 -12.09 0.53 -7.41
N ILE A 83 -10.76 0.72 -7.47
CA ILE A 83 -9.97 1.12 -6.31
C ILE A 83 -10.47 2.47 -5.76
N LEU A 84 -10.67 3.47 -6.64
CA LEU A 84 -11.10 4.81 -6.21
C LEU A 84 -12.41 4.78 -5.42
N VAL A 85 -13.43 4.08 -5.93
CA VAL A 85 -14.74 4.05 -5.27
C VAL A 85 -14.71 3.23 -3.99
N ASN A 86 -13.85 2.20 -3.92
CA ASN A 86 -13.66 1.44 -2.69
C ASN A 86 -13.02 2.28 -1.58
N GLU A 87 -11.94 3.00 -1.89
CA GLU A 87 -11.30 3.96 -0.97
C GLU A 87 -12.31 5.01 -0.45
N CYS A 88 -13.26 5.41 -1.30
CA CYS A 88 -14.31 6.39 -0.98
C CYS A 88 -15.52 5.81 -0.23
N GLY A 89 -15.64 4.50 -0.04
CA GLY A 89 -16.71 3.89 0.76
C GLY A 89 -17.72 3.02 0.01
N VAL A 90 -17.37 2.52 -1.17
CA VAL A 90 -18.09 1.40 -1.80
C VAL A 90 -17.47 0.08 -1.34
N ARG A 91 -18.26 -0.82 -0.75
CA ARG A 91 -17.75 -2.14 -0.38
C ARG A 91 -17.40 -2.97 -1.62
N LEU A 92 -16.51 -3.94 -1.45
CA LEU A 92 -16.26 -4.97 -2.45
C LEU A 92 -17.21 -6.14 -2.23
N GLY A 93 -17.77 -6.67 -3.32
CA GLY A 93 -18.57 -7.88 -3.34
C GLY A 93 -17.71 -9.15 -3.19
N SER A 94 -18.35 -10.31 -3.26
CA SER A 94 -17.65 -11.60 -3.20
C SER A 94 -16.70 -11.84 -4.38
N ASP A 95 -16.92 -11.16 -5.51
CA ASP A 95 -16.05 -11.14 -6.67
C ASP A 95 -14.92 -10.10 -6.56
N LYS A 96 -14.77 -9.48 -5.39
CA LYS A 96 -13.81 -8.39 -5.11
C LYS A 96 -14.02 -7.14 -5.96
N SER A 97 -15.22 -6.95 -6.50
CA SER A 97 -15.59 -5.80 -7.31
C SER A 97 -16.51 -4.85 -6.54
N PRO A 98 -16.42 -3.53 -6.74
CA PRO A 98 -17.38 -2.57 -6.19
C PRO A 98 -18.67 -2.47 -7.03
N GLU A 99 -18.76 -3.20 -8.15
CA GLU A 99 -19.93 -3.18 -9.02
C GLU A 99 -21.17 -3.71 -8.29
N ASN A 100 -22.29 -2.99 -8.46
CA ASN A 100 -23.57 -3.27 -7.79
C ASN A 100 -23.51 -3.26 -6.25
N GLN A 101 -22.47 -2.67 -5.65
CA GLN A 101 -22.32 -2.57 -4.20
C GLN A 101 -22.86 -1.24 -3.66
N THR A 102 -23.15 -1.22 -2.36
CA THR A 102 -23.66 -0.03 -1.68
C THR A 102 -22.54 0.95 -1.33
N PHE A 103 -22.77 2.24 -1.57
CA PHE A 103 -21.95 3.33 -1.05
C PHE A 103 -22.39 3.73 0.36
N ARG A 104 -21.43 3.94 1.26
CA ARG A 104 -21.64 4.64 2.54
C ARG A 104 -20.42 5.49 2.86
N THR A 105 -20.65 6.72 3.35
CA THR A 105 -19.59 7.61 3.79
C THR A 105 -18.75 7.01 4.91
N GLU A 106 -19.40 6.27 5.82
CA GLU A 106 -18.77 5.60 6.96
C GLU A 106 -17.88 4.42 6.55
N TRP A 107 -17.96 3.98 5.29
CA TRP A 107 -17.13 2.88 4.78
C TRP A 107 -15.88 3.37 4.05
N ALA A 108 -15.69 4.69 3.92
CA ALA A 108 -14.45 5.21 3.38
C ALA A 108 -13.28 4.77 4.29
N HIS A 109 -12.17 4.43 3.68
CA HIS A 109 -10.99 3.89 4.37
C HIS A 109 -10.47 4.82 5.50
N ILE A 110 -10.62 6.13 5.30
CA ILE A 110 -10.25 7.13 6.32
C ILE A 110 -11.13 7.06 7.58
N GLU A 111 -12.41 6.67 7.46
CA GLU A 111 -13.30 6.55 8.63
C GLU A 111 -12.88 5.36 9.50
N TRP A 112 -12.46 4.25 8.90
CA TRP A 112 -11.96 3.10 9.65
C TRP A 112 -10.66 3.42 10.39
N LEU A 113 -9.79 4.26 9.81
CA LEU A 113 -8.61 4.77 10.53
C LEU A 113 -9.00 5.71 11.67
N ARG A 114 -10.06 6.52 11.53
CA ARG A 114 -10.58 7.33 12.64
C ARG A 114 -11.13 6.46 13.77
N GLU A 115 -11.82 5.38 13.44
CA GLU A 115 -12.27 4.38 14.42
C GLU A 115 -11.08 3.73 15.14
N THR A 116 -10.04 3.32 14.43
CA THR A 116 -8.79 2.83 15.03
C THR A 116 -8.18 3.87 15.99
N CYS A 117 -8.23 5.15 15.64
CA CYS A 117 -7.65 6.23 16.44
C CYS A 117 -8.51 6.70 17.62
N ALA A 118 -9.81 6.37 17.64
CA ALA A 118 -10.76 6.89 18.62
C ALA A 118 -10.36 6.59 20.08
N PRO A 119 -9.89 5.37 20.46
CA PRO A 119 -9.46 5.08 21.83
C PRO A 119 -8.21 5.86 22.27
N LEU A 120 -7.47 6.44 21.31
CA LEU A 120 -6.30 7.30 21.56
C LEU A 120 -6.67 8.77 21.72
N LYS A 121 -7.97 9.12 21.60
CA LYS A 121 -8.49 10.48 21.70
C LYS A 121 -7.82 11.47 20.75
N LEU A 122 -7.45 10.99 19.56
CA LEU A 122 -6.92 11.85 18.50
C LEU A 122 -8.06 12.66 17.88
N ASP A 123 -7.74 13.91 17.52
CA ASP A 123 -8.68 14.81 16.86
C ASP A 123 -9.02 14.29 15.45
N PRO A 124 -10.28 13.92 15.18
CA PRO A 124 -10.69 13.38 13.89
C PRO A 124 -10.55 14.38 12.73
N GLU A 125 -10.55 15.68 13.00
CA GLU A 125 -10.36 16.72 11.97
C GLU A 125 -8.90 16.82 11.51
N ARG A 126 -7.96 16.42 12.38
CA ARG A 126 -6.53 16.40 12.10
C ARG A 126 -6.08 15.12 11.40
N LEU A 127 -6.81 14.02 11.58
CA LEU A 127 -6.52 12.75 10.90
C LEU A 127 -6.70 12.88 9.39
N GLY A 128 -5.63 12.55 8.68
CA GLY A 128 -5.57 12.67 7.22
C GLY A 128 -5.25 14.07 6.69
N ASN A 129 -5.08 15.07 7.56
CA ASN A 129 -4.87 16.44 7.11
C ASN A 129 -3.44 16.64 6.57
N TRP A 130 -3.30 17.16 5.35
CA TRP A 130 -2.00 17.51 4.75
C TRP A 130 -1.07 18.32 5.68
N ARG A 131 -1.64 19.20 6.51
CA ARG A 131 -0.88 20.06 7.43
C ARG A 131 -0.22 19.29 8.56
N THR A 132 -0.70 18.11 8.92
CA THR A 132 -0.11 17.25 9.96
C THR A 132 0.92 16.26 9.39
N ALA A 133 1.08 16.22 8.06
CA ALA A 133 2.09 15.41 7.42
C ALA A 133 3.50 15.83 7.84
N THR A 134 4.39 14.87 8.10
CA THR A 134 5.82 15.14 8.23
C THR A 134 6.46 15.43 6.86
N PRO A 135 7.66 16.03 6.79
CA PRO A 135 8.36 16.21 5.53
C PRO A 135 8.54 14.90 4.72
N PRO A 136 8.91 13.75 5.31
CA PRO A 136 8.94 12.48 4.59
C PRO A 136 7.58 12.05 4.04
N THR A 137 6.50 12.15 4.83
CA THR A 137 5.14 11.80 4.35
C THR A 137 4.70 12.67 3.18
N ARG A 138 4.96 13.99 3.22
CA ARG A 138 4.68 14.88 2.09
C ARG A 138 5.49 14.51 0.86
N ARG A 139 6.79 14.22 1.05
CA ARG A 139 7.69 13.86 -0.05
C ARG A 139 7.23 12.57 -0.72
N PHE A 140 6.87 11.56 0.07
CA PHE A 140 6.27 10.32 -0.39
C PHE A 140 5.04 10.59 -1.26
N LEU A 141 4.05 11.35 -0.76
CA LEU A 141 2.81 11.60 -1.50
C LEU A 141 3.04 12.36 -2.81
N ILE A 142 3.91 13.37 -2.80
CA ILE A 142 4.28 14.14 -4.00
C ILE A 142 4.95 13.22 -5.04
N ASP A 143 5.89 12.39 -4.61
CA ASP A 143 6.63 11.53 -5.53
C ASP A 143 5.78 10.35 -6.04
N LEU A 144 4.92 9.80 -5.18
CA LEU A 144 3.95 8.78 -5.56
C LEU A 144 2.99 9.32 -6.63
N GLU A 145 2.46 10.52 -6.44
CA GLU A 145 1.57 11.16 -7.42
C GLU A 145 2.24 11.28 -8.80
N LYS A 146 3.51 11.71 -8.86
CA LYS A 146 4.24 11.90 -10.11
C LYS A 146 4.40 10.61 -10.91
N VAL A 147 4.45 9.45 -10.24
CA VAL A 147 4.70 8.15 -10.89
C VAL A 147 3.42 7.37 -11.10
N TYR A 148 2.67 7.16 -10.03
CA TYR A 148 1.44 6.37 -10.05
C TYR A 148 0.30 7.09 -10.76
N GLY A 149 0.25 8.42 -10.63
CA GLY A 149 -0.62 9.28 -11.40
C GLY A 149 0.03 9.79 -12.71
N SER A 150 1.11 9.19 -13.22
CA SER A 150 1.81 9.68 -14.42
C SER A 150 0.90 9.74 -15.65
N LEU A 151 1.10 10.73 -16.53
CA LEU A 151 0.50 10.78 -17.88
C LEU A 151 1.12 9.74 -18.83
N ASP A 152 2.36 9.32 -18.55
CA ASP A 152 2.94 8.18 -19.23
C ASP A 152 2.44 6.89 -18.57
N TRP A 153 1.47 6.24 -19.20
CA TRP A 153 0.85 5.02 -18.69
C TRP A 153 1.86 3.89 -18.44
N ARG A 154 2.98 3.83 -19.16
CA ARG A 154 4.00 2.80 -18.97
C ARG A 154 4.68 2.95 -17.61
N ILE A 155 4.87 4.19 -17.17
CA ILE A 155 5.36 4.53 -15.83
C ILE A 155 4.28 4.24 -14.78
N ALA A 156 3.03 4.67 -15.03
CA ALA A 156 1.93 4.48 -14.09
C ALA A 156 1.60 2.99 -13.83
N THR A 157 1.57 2.18 -14.89
CA THR A 157 1.35 0.73 -14.81
C THR A 157 2.50 0.03 -14.10
N GLY A 158 3.75 0.42 -14.37
CA GLY A 158 4.92 -0.04 -13.61
C GLY A 158 4.84 0.32 -12.12
N ALA A 159 4.42 1.55 -11.81
CA ALA A 159 4.21 2.02 -10.44
C ALA A 159 3.12 1.20 -9.72
N SER A 160 2.00 0.90 -10.39
CA SER A 160 0.95 0.02 -9.87
C SER A 160 1.49 -1.34 -9.48
N TYR A 161 2.20 -1.98 -10.42
CA TYR A 161 2.82 -3.27 -10.21
C TYR A 161 3.75 -3.25 -8.99
N GLY A 162 4.56 -2.19 -8.84
CA GLY A 162 5.44 -2.03 -7.69
C GLY A 162 4.67 -1.95 -6.36
N ILE A 163 3.59 -1.17 -6.31
CA ILE A 163 2.76 -0.99 -5.11
C ILE A 163 2.02 -2.28 -4.77
N GLU A 164 1.38 -2.94 -5.74
CA GLU A 164 0.66 -4.21 -5.54
C GLU A 164 1.61 -5.33 -5.12
N THR A 165 2.79 -5.42 -5.74
CA THR A 165 3.82 -6.38 -5.33
C THR A 165 4.26 -6.13 -3.89
N TRP A 166 4.44 -4.88 -3.50
CA TRP A 166 4.77 -4.51 -2.12
C TRP A 166 3.62 -4.85 -1.16
N ALA A 167 2.38 -4.56 -1.55
CA ALA A 167 1.20 -4.74 -0.73
C ALA A 167 0.96 -6.23 -0.43
N ALA A 168 1.06 -7.07 -1.46
CA ALA A 168 0.80 -8.50 -1.39
C ALA A 168 2.05 -9.37 -1.11
N TRP A 169 3.22 -8.77 -0.85
CA TRP A 169 4.47 -9.52 -0.74
C TRP A 169 4.40 -10.61 0.34
N GLY A 170 4.68 -11.85 -0.04
CA GLY A 170 4.70 -13.00 0.88
C GLY A 170 3.32 -13.61 1.20
N ILE A 171 2.22 -12.94 0.85
CA ILE A 171 0.86 -13.44 1.12
C ILE A 171 0.56 -14.69 0.31
N GLY A 172 -0.03 -15.71 0.94
CA GLY A 172 -0.37 -16.99 0.31
C GLY A 172 0.82 -17.95 0.13
N LYS A 173 2.04 -17.55 0.52
CA LYS A 173 3.27 -18.37 0.42
C LYS A 173 3.60 -19.12 1.70
N GLY A 174 2.64 -19.22 2.62
CA GLY A 174 2.79 -19.83 3.94
C GLY A 174 3.04 -18.82 5.05
N GLU A 175 2.81 -19.26 6.29
CA GLU A 175 2.82 -18.42 7.50
C GLU A 175 4.15 -17.65 7.68
N GLU A 176 5.28 -18.29 7.41
CA GLU A 176 6.60 -17.66 7.51
C GLU A 176 6.74 -16.48 6.55
N ALA A 177 6.35 -16.65 5.29
CA ALA A 177 6.42 -15.58 4.30
C ALA A 177 5.44 -14.44 4.63
N GLU A 178 4.22 -14.78 5.05
CA GLU A 178 3.21 -13.82 5.48
C GLU A 178 3.63 -13.00 6.69
N SER A 179 4.39 -13.57 7.63
CA SER A 179 4.90 -12.86 8.80
C SER A 179 5.83 -11.70 8.45
N THR A 180 6.40 -11.70 7.24
CA THR A 180 7.26 -10.63 6.72
C THR A 180 6.51 -9.59 5.89
N ASN A 181 5.22 -9.82 5.59
CA ASN A 181 4.37 -8.83 4.94
C ASN A 181 4.13 -7.64 5.87
N PHE A 182 4.18 -6.43 5.34
CA PHE A 182 4.07 -5.23 6.16
C PHE A 182 2.69 -5.10 6.84
N TRP A 183 1.58 -5.47 6.18
CA TRP A 183 0.25 -5.46 6.82
C TRP A 183 0.22 -6.40 8.02
N LYS A 184 0.74 -7.62 7.85
CA LYS A 184 0.85 -8.59 8.95
C LYS A 184 1.69 -8.07 10.11
N GLN A 185 2.82 -7.44 9.80
CA GLN A 185 3.69 -6.83 10.80
C GLN A 185 3.02 -5.66 11.55
N LEU A 186 2.23 -4.84 10.86
CA LEU A 186 1.43 -3.78 11.49
C LEU A 186 0.35 -4.35 12.42
N ILE A 187 -0.36 -5.40 11.99
CA ILE A 187 -1.35 -6.10 12.82
C ILE A 187 -0.71 -6.67 14.07
N ILE A 188 0.43 -7.37 13.94
CA ILE A 188 1.16 -7.94 15.08
C ILE A 188 1.60 -6.83 16.04
N GLY A 189 2.14 -5.73 15.52
CA GLY A 189 2.59 -4.60 16.34
C GLY A 189 1.46 -3.94 17.12
N LEU A 190 0.31 -3.69 16.49
CA LEU A 190 -0.86 -3.12 17.16
C LEU A 190 -1.47 -4.10 18.17
N LYS A 191 -1.46 -5.41 17.90
CA LYS A 191 -1.85 -6.44 18.89
C LYS A 191 -0.95 -6.40 20.12
N GLY A 192 0.36 -6.29 19.92
CA GLY A 192 1.32 -6.11 21.01
C GLY A 192 1.08 -4.84 21.82
N TYR A 193 0.91 -3.70 21.13
CA TYR A 193 0.56 -2.42 21.78
C TYR A 193 -0.71 -2.53 22.61
N ASN A 194 -1.78 -3.12 22.06
CA ASN A 194 -3.02 -3.34 22.77
C ASN A 194 -2.81 -4.15 24.04
N THR A 195 -2.06 -5.26 23.97
CA THR A 195 -1.78 -6.09 25.14
C THR A 195 -0.94 -5.35 26.19
N GLN A 196 0.17 -4.73 25.77
CA GLN A 196 1.19 -4.23 26.68
C GLN A 196 0.92 -2.83 27.23
N GLN A 197 0.32 -1.94 26.43
CA GLN A 197 0.17 -0.51 26.74
C GLN A 197 -1.27 -0.08 26.98
N ARG A 198 -2.26 -0.93 26.64
CA ARG A 198 -3.68 -0.60 26.77
C ARG A 198 -4.37 -1.51 27.77
N LEU A 199 -4.52 -2.79 27.44
CA LEU A 199 -5.27 -3.76 28.25
C LEU A 199 -4.63 -3.99 29.62
N SER A 200 -3.29 -4.01 29.69
CA SER A 200 -2.53 -4.14 30.95
C SER A 200 -2.84 -3.05 31.99
N VAL A 201 -3.33 -1.89 31.54
CA VAL A 201 -3.67 -0.74 32.38
C VAL A 201 -5.16 -0.39 32.33
N GLY A 202 -6.00 -1.30 31.85
CA GLY A 202 -7.46 -1.14 31.82
C GLY A 202 -8.00 -0.15 30.78
N LEU A 203 -7.21 0.17 29.74
CA LEU A 203 -7.63 1.01 28.63
C LEU A 203 -8.18 0.19 27.46
N GLU A 204 -9.13 0.75 26.73
CA GLU A 204 -9.70 0.13 25.54
C GLU A 204 -8.64 -0.11 24.45
N PRO A 205 -8.64 -1.27 23.77
CA PRO A 205 -7.73 -1.52 22.67
C PRO A 205 -8.07 -0.66 21.45
N VAL A 206 -7.08 -0.37 20.60
CA VAL A 206 -7.35 0.21 19.27
C VAL A 206 -7.91 -0.86 18.32
N PRO A 207 -9.00 -0.57 17.59
CA PRO A 207 -9.54 -1.46 16.56
C PRO A 207 -8.53 -1.76 15.45
N LEU A 208 -8.52 -3.01 14.95
CA LEU A 208 -7.60 -3.48 13.91
C LEU A 208 -8.26 -3.66 12.53
N GLY A 209 -9.57 -3.47 12.43
CA GLY A 209 -10.37 -3.83 11.25
C GLY A 209 -9.84 -3.24 9.94
N PHE A 210 -9.33 -2.01 9.96
CA PHE A 210 -8.63 -1.41 8.81
C PHE A 210 -7.48 -2.27 8.30
N PHE A 211 -6.55 -2.65 9.18
CA PHE A 211 -5.34 -3.37 8.79
C PHE A 211 -5.64 -4.83 8.46
N GLU A 212 -6.54 -5.47 9.20
CA GLU A 212 -6.95 -6.86 8.95
C GLU A 212 -7.67 -6.97 7.59
N HIS A 213 -8.57 -6.04 7.27
CA HIS A 213 -9.22 -6.01 5.97
C HIS A 213 -8.25 -5.84 4.80
N HIS A 214 -7.27 -4.94 4.91
CA HIS A 214 -6.29 -4.76 3.84
C HIS A 214 -5.39 -6.00 3.67
N PHE A 215 -4.99 -6.67 4.76
CA PHE A 215 -4.27 -7.94 4.65
C PHE A 215 -5.08 -9.02 3.92
N GLU A 216 -6.37 -9.15 4.26
CA GLU A 216 -7.29 -10.09 3.62
C GLU A 216 -7.54 -9.75 2.16
N LEU A 217 -7.72 -8.47 1.83
CA LEU A 217 -7.97 -8.02 0.46
C LEU A 217 -6.82 -8.42 -0.47
N GLU A 218 -5.58 -8.19 -0.03
CA GLU A 218 -4.36 -8.53 -0.77
C GLU A 218 -4.15 -10.06 -0.90
N THR A 219 -4.88 -10.87 -0.14
CA THR A 219 -4.89 -12.33 -0.30
C THR A 219 -5.51 -12.70 -1.65
N GLY A 220 -4.64 -13.06 -2.61
CA GLY A 220 -5.01 -13.37 -4.00
C GLY A 220 -4.60 -12.29 -5.02
N HIS A 221 -4.17 -11.10 -4.58
CA HIS A 221 -3.58 -10.10 -5.50
C HIS A 221 -2.22 -10.59 -6.02
N GLY A 222 -1.40 -11.21 -5.16
CA GLY A 222 -0.07 -11.71 -5.52
C GLY A 222 -0.05 -12.79 -6.62
N GLU A 223 -1.12 -13.59 -6.75
CA GLU A 223 -1.26 -14.61 -7.81
C GLU A 223 -1.62 -13.97 -9.16
N ASN A 224 -2.37 -12.87 -9.15
CA ASN A 224 -2.82 -12.16 -10.35
C ASN A 224 -1.72 -11.28 -10.98
N VAL A 225 -0.79 -10.77 -10.17
CA VAL A 225 0.29 -9.85 -10.59
C VAL A 225 1.20 -10.42 -11.69
N TYR A 226 1.44 -11.74 -11.72
CA TYR A 226 2.23 -12.37 -12.81
C TYR A 226 1.45 -12.42 -14.13
N GLY A 227 0.16 -12.76 -14.09
CA GLY A 227 -0.71 -12.80 -15.25
C GLY A 227 -0.91 -11.41 -15.86
N GLU A 228 -1.17 -10.42 -15.01
CA GLU A 228 -1.29 -9.01 -15.43
C GLU A 228 0.00 -8.46 -16.03
N LEU A 229 1.17 -8.88 -15.49
CA LEU A 229 2.46 -8.52 -16.07
C LEU A 229 2.65 -9.13 -17.46
N LEU A 230 2.27 -10.39 -17.67
CA LEU A 230 2.33 -11.06 -18.98
C LEU A 230 1.44 -10.37 -20.02
N GLU A 231 0.22 -9.99 -19.62
CA GLU A 231 -0.70 -9.24 -20.48
C GLU A 231 -0.12 -7.86 -20.83
N THR A 232 0.35 -7.13 -19.84
CA THR A 232 0.98 -5.81 -20.02
C THR A 232 2.20 -5.90 -20.93
N PHE A 233 3.07 -6.90 -20.72
CA PHE A 233 4.26 -7.14 -21.53
C PHE A 233 3.93 -7.44 -22.99
N SER A 234 2.78 -8.05 -23.25
CA SER A 234 2.32 -8.39 -24.60
C SER A 234 1.78 -7.18 -25.38
N HIS A 235 1.60 -6.02 -24.72
CA HIS A 235 1.11 -4.83 -25.38
C HIS A 235 2.13 -4.27 -26.40
N PRO A 236 1.73 -3.91 -27.64
CA PRO A 236 2.67 -3.49 -28.70
C PRO A 236 3.52 -2.25 -28.36
N LYS A 237 2.99 -1.37 -27.50
CA LYS A 237 3.68 -0.15 -27.03
C LYS A 237 4.32 -0.32 -25.64
N PHE A 238 4.45 -1.55 -25.16
CA PHE A 238 5.12 -1.82 -23.89
C PHE A 238 6.57 -1.35 -23.92
N ASP A 239 7.03 -0.80 -22.80
CA ASP A 239 8.38 -0.27 -22.63
C ASP A 239 8.93 -0.79 -21.30
N GLU A 240 9.86 -1.74 -21.40
CA GLU A 240 10.46 -2.42 -20.25
C GLU A 240 11.19 -1.45 -19.30
N GLU A 241 11.86 -0.44 -19.84
CA GLU A 241 12.60 0.54 -19.06
C GLU A 241 11.65 1.41 -18.25
N LYS A 242 10.61 1.94 -18.90
CA LYS A 242 9.61 2.78 -18.23
C LYS A 242 8.81 2.00 -17.20
N PHE A 243 8.46 0.75 -17.49
CA PHE A 243 7.74 -0.08 -16.52
C PHE A 243 8.59 -0.33 -15.27
N VAL A 244 9.84 -0.78 -15.45
CA VAL A 244 10.77 -1.02 -14.31
C VAL A 244 11.02 0.27 -13.54
N GLU A 245 11.21 1.39 -14.22
CA GLU A 245 11.44 2.68 -13.59
C GLU A 245 10.22 3.18 -12.81
N GLY A 246 9.00 2.97 -13.34
CA GLY A 246 7.76 3.26 -12.63
C GLY A 246 7.65 2.50 -11.31
N GLY A 247 7.87 1.18 -11.35
CA GLY A 247 7.83 0.33 -10.16
C GLY A 247 8.89 0.72 -9.13
N ARG A 248 10.12 0.92 -9.58
CA ARG A 248 11.23 1.32 -8.71
C ARG A 248 10.97 2.67 -8.04
N ARG A 249 10.53 3.69 -8.78
CA ARG A 249 10.28 5.03 -8.20
C ARG A 249 9.08 5.05 -7.25
N ALA A 250 8.05 4.24 -7.49
CA ALA A 250 6.94 4.10 -6.54
C ALA A 250 7.42 3.50 -5.22
N LEU A 251 8.29 2.48 -5.30
CA LEU A 251 8.91 1.86 -4.14
C LEU A 251 9.92 2.77 -3.43
N ASP A 252 10.67 3.61 -4.16
CA ASP A 252 11.51 4.66 -3.55
C ASP A 252 10.65 5.63 -2.72
N ALA A 253 9.50 6.06 -3.25
CA ALA A 253 8.59 6.96 -2.55
C ALA A 253 8.05 6.30 -1.26
N LEU A 254 7.63 5.03 -1.34
CA LEU A 254 7.22 4.24 -0.17
C LEU A 254 8.36 4.09 0.85
N TYR A 255 9.59 3.89 0.39
CA TYR A 255 10.75 3.79 1.27
C TYR A 255 11.01 5.09 2.05
N VAL A 256 10.83 6.25 1.42
CA VAL A 256 10.91 7.55 2.11
C VAL A 256 9.87 7.65 3.23
N PHE A 257 8.64 7.19 3.01
CA PHE A 257 7.61 7.15 4.04
C PHE A 257 8.03 6.26 5.23
N TRP A 258 8.44 5.02 4.94
CA TRP A 258 8.84 4.06 5.98
C TRP A 258 10.08 4.48 6.76
N GLU A 259 11.10 5.03 6.11
CA GLU A 259 12.28 5.55 6.82
C GLU A 259 11.98 6.82 7.62
N GLY A 260 11.01 7.64 7.16
CA GLY A 260 10.48 8.76 7.93
C GLY A 260 9.89 8.30 9.26
N LEU A 261 8.97 7.33 9.21
CA LEU A 261 8.40 6.71 10.40
C LEU A 261 9.46 6.06 11.29
N ASN A 262 10.41 5.33 10.69
CA ASN A 262 11.52 4.68 11.39
C ASN A 262 12.44 5.67 12.11
N SER A 263 12.64 6.86 11.54
CA SER A 263 13.47 7.91 12.13
C SER A 263 12.76 8.56 13.31
N VAL A 264 11.49 8.94 13.15
CA VAL A 264 10.72 9.59 14.21
C VAL A 264 10.49 8.65 15.40
N ARG A 265 10.16 7.37 15.16
CA ARG A 265 9.96 6.42 16.27
C ARG A 265 11.18 6.25 17.17
N LYS A 266 12.40 6.42 16.63
CA LYS A 266 13.64 6.39 17.44
C LYS A 266 13.81 7.65 18.28
N ALA A 267 13.31 8.79 17.81
CA ALA A 267 13.32 10.05 18.57
C ALA A 267 12.23 10.09 19.66
N LEU A 268 11.18 9.29 19.51
CA LEU A 268 10.08 9.12 20.47
C LEU A 268 10.30 7.94 21.45
N ALA A 269 11.47 7.28 21.37
CA ALA A 269 11.81 6.13 22.21
C ALA A 269 12.27 6.56 23.61
#